data_AF-A0A9E7YN25-F1
#
_entry.id   AF-A0A9E7YN25-F1
#
_cell.length_a   1.000
_cell.length_b   1.000
_cell.length_c   1.000
_cell.angle_alpha   90.00
_cell.angle_beta   90.00
_cell.angle_gamma   90.00
#
_symmetry.space_group_name_H-M   'P 1'
#
loop_
_entity.id
_entity.type
_entity.pdbx_description
1 polymer ?
#
loop_
_entity_poly.entity_id
_entity_poly.type
_entity_poly.pdbx_seq_one_letter_code
_entity_poly.pdbx_strand_id
1 'polypeptide(L)' 'MREDRRRRYDDGFRREALALIKAGAGRDALARRLAMLAYTARNWIRLYRSNGEAAADAMIGRRRSPRRATTSRTA' A
#
# COMPACT_ATOMS: atom_id res chain seq x y z
N MET A 1 -8.31 8.54 24.45
CA MET A 1 -8.45 7.98 23.09
C MET A 1 -7.06 7.83 22.48
N ARG A 2 -6.53 6.61 22.34
CA ARG A 2 -5.29 6.41 21.59
C ARG A 2 -5.68 6.47 20.12
N GLU A 3 -5.44 7.59 19.46
CA GLU A 3 -5.48 7.64 18.00
C GLU A 3 -4.56 6.54 17.49
N ASP A 4 -5.16 5.49 16.95
CA ASP A 4 -4.47 4.43 16.25
C ASP A 4 -3.67 5.08 15.12
N ARG A 5 -2.38 5.32 15.38
CA ARG A 5 -1.32 5.66 14.42
C ARG A 5 -1.13 4.59 13.32
N ARG A 6 -2.18 3.82 13.00
CA ARG A 6 -2.24 2.76 11.99
C ARG A 6 -2.58 3.27 10.59
N ARG A 7 -3.08 4.50 10.44
CA ARG A 7 -3.41 5.04 9.11
C ARG A 7 -2.19 5.64 8.44
N ARG A 8 -1.33 4.78 7.87
CA ARG A 8 -0.33 5.26 6.91
C ARG A 8 -0.85 5.34 5.48
N TYR A 9 -1.99 4.71 5.19
CA TYR A 9 -2.82 4.90 4.00
C TYR A 9 -4.28 4.56 4.32
N ASP A 10 -5.14 5.57 4.42
CA ASP A 10 -6.59 5.45 4.59
C ASP A 10 -7.23 4.67 3.44
N ASP A 11 -8.41 4.08 3.65
CA ASP A 11 -9.13 3.37 2.58
C ASP A 11 -9.46 4.29 1.39
N GLY A 12 -9.65 5.59 1.64
CA GLY A 12 -9.78 6.61 0.59
C GLY A 12 -8.52 6.73 -0.28
N PHE A 13 -7.34 6.68 0.35
CA PHE A 13 -6.05 6.70 -0.37
C PHE A 13 -5.88 5.47 -1.26
N ARG A 14 -6.32 4.29 -0.78
CA ARG A 14 -6.25 3.05 -1.58
C ARG A 14 -7.17 3.10 -2.79
N ARG A 15 -8.39 3.61 -2.60
CA ARG A 15 -9.35 3.80 -3.70
C ARG A 15 -8.84 4.77 -4.75
N GLU A 16 -8.23 5.88 -4.33
CA GLU A 16 -7.63 6.84 -5.27
C GLU A 16 -6.46 6.21 -6.05
N ALA A 17 -5.61 5.45 -5.38
CA ALA A 17 -4.52 4.72 -6.03
C ALA A 17 -5.04 3.71 -7.07
N LEU A 18 -6.07 2.93 -6.73
CA LEU A 18 -6.67 1.96 -7.66
C LEU A 18 -7.35 2.65 -8.85
N ALA A 19 -8.06 3.76 -8.62
CA ALA A 19 -8.69 4.53 -9.69
C ALA A 19 -7.65 5.06 -10.68
N LEU A 20 -6.53 5.58 -10.20
CA LEU A 20 -5.43 6.05 -11.05
C LEU A 20 -4.80 4.90 -11.87
N ILE A 21 -4.56 3.74 -11.24
CA ILE A 21 -4.00 2.58 -11.94
C ILE A 21 -4.99 2.04 -13.00
N LYS A 22 -6.30 1.99 -12.70
CA LYS A 22 -7.35 1.63 -13.67
C LYS A 22 -7.43 2.59 -14.85
N ALA A 23 -7.25 3.89 -14.60
CA ALA A 23 -7.19 4.92 -15.62
C ALA A 23 -5.91 4.87 -16.47
N GLY A 24 -5.01 3.91 -16.21
CA GLY A 24 -3.75 3.77 -16.95
C GLY A 24 -2.65 4.73 -16.51
N ALA A 25 -2.77 5.34 -15.32
CA ALA A 25 -1.76 6.25 -14.82
C ALA A 25 -0.41 5.52 -14.63
N GLY A 26 0.64 6.08 -15.23
CA GLY A 26 1.99 5.58 -15.09
C GLY A 26 2.59 5.86 -13.71
N ARG A 27 3.77 5.27 -13.46
CA ARG A 27 4.53 5.39 -12.20
C ARG A 27 4.65 6.83 -11.72
N ASP A 28 5.06 7.74 -12.60
CA ASP A 28 5.41 9.11 -12.21
C ASP A 28 4.16 9.95 -11.92
N ALA A 29 3.06 9.71 -12.64
CA ALA A 29 1.76 10.31 -12.36
C ALA A 29 1.24 9.86 -10.98
N LEU A 30 1.30 8.55 -10.73
CA LEU A 30 0.85 7.96 -9.47
C LEU A 30 1.71 8.44 -8.28
N ALA A 31 3.03 8.49 -8.44
CA ALA A 31 3.97 8.95 -7.43
C ALA A 31 3.77 10.43 -7.07
N ARG A 32 3.62 11.30 -8.08
CA ARG A 32 3.38 12.74 -7.87
C ARG A 32 2.03 13.00 -7.20
N ARG A 33 0.98 12.32 -7.67
CA ARG A 33 -0.39 12.54 -7.16
C ARG A 33 -0.55 12.10 -5.72
N LEU A 34 0.08 10.99 -5.35
CA LEU A 34 -0.04 10.39 -4.02
C LEU A 34 1.14 10.75 -3.09
N ALA A 35 2.01 11.67 -3.52
CA ALA A 35 3.22 12.08 -2.80
C ALA A 35 4.04 10.89 -2.26
N MET A 36 4.10 9.79 -3.03
CA MET A 36 4.76 8.55 -2.64
C MET A 36 6.02 8.31 -3.46
N LEU A 37 6.91 7.46 -2.94
CA LEU A 37 8.12 7.07 -3.66
C LEU A 37 7.76 6.37 -4.98
N ALA A 38 8.47 6.73 -6.06
CA ALA A 38 8.29 6.16 -7.39
C ALA A 38 8.49 4.62 -7.41
N TYR A 39 9.34 4.08 -6.53
CA TYR A 39 9.52 2.64 -6.37
C TYR A 39 8.24 1.95 -5.86
N THR A 40 7.55 2.56 -4.89
CA THR A 40 6.27 2.06 -4.37
C THR A 40 5.20 2.09 -5.45
N ALA A 41 5.09 3.20 -6.18
CA ALA A 41 4.20 3.36 -7.32
C ALA A 41 4.42 2.26 -8.38
N ARG A 42 5.68 1.98 -8.72
CA ARG A 42 6.04 0.94 -9.69
C ARG A 42 5.62 -0.45 -9.23
N ASN A 43 5.84 -0.77 -7.94
CA ASN A 43 5.46 -2.06 -7.40
C ASN A 43 3.94 -2.25 -7.38
N TRP A 44 3.17 -1.19 -7.10
CA TRP A 44 1.70 -1.27 -7.09
C TRP A 44 1.13 -1.50 -8.49
N ILE A 45 1.65 -0.78 -9.51
CA ILE A 45 1.25 -0.98 -10.91
C ILE A 45 1.58 -2.40 -11.38
N ARG A 46 2.77 -2.93 -11.03
CA ARG A 46 3.14 -4.31 -11.36
C ARG A 46 2.21 -5.32 -10.71
N LEU A 47 1.92 -5.16 -9.43
CA LEU A 47 1.05 -6.08 -8.70
C LEU A 47 -0.37 -6.09 -9.26
N TYR A 48 -0.91 -4.91 -9.58
CA TYR A 48 -2.23 -4.78 -10.21
C TYR A 48 -2.30 -5.55 -11.54
N ARG A 49 -1.26 -5.44 -12.39
CA ARG A 49 -1.21 -6.16 -13.67
C ARG A 49 -1.06 -7.67 -13.51
N SER A 50 -0.36 -8.14 -12.48
CA SER A 50 -0.10 -9.57 -12.28
C SER A 50 -1.21 -10.29 -11.51
N ASN A 51 -1.89 -9.61 -10.59
CA ASN A 51 -2.77 -10.25 -9.60
C ASN A 51 -4.13 -9.53 -9.44
N GLY A 52 -4.38 -8.44 -10.17
CA GLY A 52 -5.62 -7.68 -10.10
C GLY A 52 -5.78 -6.82 -8.83
N GLU A 53 -6.99 -6.30 -8.65
CA GLU A 53 -7.33 -5.32 -7.59
C GLU A 53 -7.13 -5.85 -6.18
N ALA A 54 -7.58 -7.07 -5.88
CA ALA A 54 -7.54 -7.63 -4.54
C ALA A 54 -6.11 -7.74 -3.99
N ALA A 55 -5.14 -8.06 -4.85
CA ALA A 55 -3.74 -8.13 -4.46
C ALA A 55 -3.11 -6.74 -4.29
N ALA A 56 -3.45 -5.80 -5.17
CA ALA A 56 -2.99 -4.42 -5.03
C ALA A 56 -3.51 -3.81 -3.71
N ASP A 57 -4.79 -3.97 -3.40
CA ASP A 57 -5.39 -3.46 -2.16
C ASP A 57 -4.78 -4.12 -0.91
N ALA A 58 -4.55 -5.44 -0.96
CA ALA A 58 -3.88 -6.17 0.12
C ALA A 58 -2.43 -5.70 0.36
N MET A 59 -1.69 -5.33 -0.70
CA MET A 59 -0.31 -4.82 -0.60
C MET A 59 -0.27 -3.37 -0.11
N ILE A 60 -1.20 -2.53 -0.56
CA ILE A 60 -1.35 -1.14 -0.11
C ILE A 60 -1.64 -1.11 1.39
N GLY A 61 -2.43 -2.06 1.89
CA GLY A 61 -2.70 -2.26 3.32
C GLY A 61 -1.60 -2.98 4.10
N ARG A 62 -0.62 -3.62 3.43
CA ARG A 62 0.36 -4.48 4.11
C ARG A 62 1.46 -3.65 4.77
N ARG A 63 1.35 -3.55 6.10
CA ARG A 63 2.46 -3.29 7.02
C ARG A 63 3.62 -4.23 6.65
N ARG A 64 4.71 -3.74 6.07
CA ARG A 64 6.01 -4.42 6.26
C ARG A 64 6.44 -4.09 7.69
N SER A 65 5.82 -4.75 8.67
CA SER A 65 6.38 -4.76 10.03
C SER A 65 7.77 -5.40 9.91
N PRO A 66 8.82 -4.84 10.53
CA PRO A 66 10.03 -5.62 10.75
C PRO A 66 9.62 -6.84 11.59
N ARG A 67 10.13 -8.01 11.22
CA ARG A 67 10.03 -9.22 12.04
C ARG A 67 10.52 -8.88 13.45
N ARG A 68 9.61 -8.86 14.42
CA ARG A 68 9.99 -9.09 15.81
C ARG A 68 9.03 -10.11 16.39
N ALA A 69 9.28 -11.37 16.04
CA ALA A 69 8.84 -12.49 16.86
C ALA A 69 9.77 -12.51 18.08
N THR A 70 9.42 -11.77 19.14
CA THR A 70 9.89 -12.11 20.48
C THR A 70 8.77 -12.88 21.14
N THR A 71 8.83 -14.20 20.98
CA THR A 71 8.13 -15.16 21.82
C THR A 71 8.71 -15.01 23.23
N SER A 72 7.98 -14.32 24.11
CA SER A 72 8.12 -14.57 25.54
C SER A 72 7.15 -15.69 25.86
N ARG A 73 7.69 -16.92 25.89
CA ARG A 73 7.03 -18.08 26.47
C ARG A 73 7.18 -17.95 27.97
N THR A 74 6.05 -17.73 28.65
CA THR A 74 5.92 -17.85 30.11
C THR A 74 6.34 -19.27 30.51
N ALA A 75 7.25 -19.37 31.47
CA ALA A 75 7.47 -20.51 32.34
C ALA A 75 7.59 -19.96 33.76
#